data_AF-A0A9W8K3M8-F1
#
_entry.id   AF-A0A9W8K3M8-F1
#
_cell.length_a   1.000
_cell.length_b   1.000
_cell.length_c   1.000
_cell.angle_alpha   90.00
_cell.angle_beta   90.00
_cell.angle_gamma   90.00
#
_symmetry.space_group_name_H-M   'P 1'
#
loop_
_entity.id
_entity.type
_entity.pdbx_description
1 polymer ?
#
loop_
_entity_poly.entity_id
_entity_poly.type
_entity_poly.pdbx_seq_one_letter_code
_entity_poly.pdbx_strand_id
1 'polypeptide(L)'
;MLDYWDRVVPQHLDGIEFMLLRSPRRTFVADTGLWPDHCDATFGQNCDSSRTYTGISGLLSDNGASDTLAFMKTYWVDINGQNEQFWAHEWATHGTCMSTLKTTCLPSGSVKGAEAVAFFQTVVKLFKTLPTYTWLANAGILPTNSRTFTLSQLTSALKSASGGFTPALDCRSGTLNQISCLHLFAVFTQLLADTPESGSCPSSGIKYPPKSGTPATTTTTSGGGTTSGVPSSLPSKATIRAIRSGSTVGGLLTAGTWSTQTLATMTLSGTTSSFTMTSSRGNCGLNSGSLTCGSGVTAATFSAVSSGGNLLLASGGSTAFTSEGVPSGTTVYTVYTGSSRAQDYTLSIVST
;
A
#
# COMPACT_ATOMS: atom_id res chain seq x y z
N MET A 1 -7.82 4.66 13.09
CA MET A 1 -7.78 4.11 11.72
C MET A 1 -7.47 2.65 11.82
N LEU A 2 -8.23 1.82 11.12
CA LEU A 2 -8.21 0.38 11.26
C LEU A 2 -7.89 -0.30 9.92
N ASP A 3 -6.94 -1.23 9.95
CA ASP A 3 -6.46 -1.98 8.79
C ASP A 3 -6.79 -3.47 8.98
N TYR A 4 -7.18 -4.18 7.92
CA TYR A 4 -7.65 -5.58 7.99
C TYR A 4 -6.94 -6.52 7.03
N TRP A 5 -6.85 -7.79 7.42
CA TRP A 5 -6.24 -8.87 6.66
C TRP A 5 -7.15 -10.08 6.51
N ASP A 6 -7.81 -10.18 5.34
CA ASP A 6 -8.78 -11.23 5.10
C ASP A 6 -8.30 -12.43 4.24
N ARG A 7 -8.78 -13.62 4.62
CA ARG A 7 -8.74 -14.90 3.91
C ARG A 7 -10.14 -15.53 4.00
N VAL A 8 -10.99 -15.32 3.01
CA VAL A 8 -12.34 -15.93 2.81
C VAL A 8 -12.62 -17.21 3.61
N VAL A 9 -13.72 -17.17 4.35
CA VAL A 9 -14.19 -18.16 5.33
C VAL A 9 -15.38 -18.98 4.78
N PRO A 10 -15.57 -20.26 5.18
CA PRO A 10 -16.86 -20.94 5.14
C PRO A 10 -17.69 -20.65 6.41
N GLN A 11 -18.99 -20.49 6.18
CA GLN A 11 -20.08 -20.01 7.04
C GLN A 11 -20.18 -20.58 8.48
N HIS A 12 -20.52 -19.67 9.41
CA HIS A 12 -21.55 -19.73 10.48
C HIS A 12 -21.11 -19.08 11.81
N LEU A 13 -22.10 -18.45 12.46
CA LEU A 13 -22.22 -18.02 13.87
C LEU A 13 -22.12 -16.50 14.15
N ASP A 14 -23.31 -15.92 14.27
CA ASP A 14 -23.86 -14.92 15.20
C ASP A 14 -22.91 -14.00 16.00
N GLY A 15 -23.16 -12.69 15.86
CA GLY A 15 -22.75 -11.65 16.79
C GLY A 15 -21.54 -10.84 16.33
N ILE A 16 -21.81 -9.63 15.81
CA ILE A 16 -20.84 -8.64 15.31
C ILE A 16 -20.22 -9.06 13.97
N GLU A 17 -21.00 -8.82 12.91
CA GLU A 17 -20.79 -9.30 11.55
C GLU A 17 -20.23 -8.17 10.68
N PHE A 18 -18.93 -8.22 10.36
CA PHE A 18 -18.40 -7.64 9.12
C PHE A 18 -17.49 -8.68 8.47
N MET A 19 -18.05 -9.38 7.48
CA MET A 19 -17.56 -10.64 6.93
C MET A 19 -17.55 -10.64 5.38
N LEU A 20 -16.36 -10.61 4.77
CA LEU A 20 -15.85 -11.58 3.77
C LEU A 20 -15.70 -11.31 2.22
N LEU A 21 -14.88 -10.37 1.61
CA LEU A 21 -14.00 -10.43 0.39
C LEU A 21 -13.61 -9.19 -0.49
N ARG A 22 -12.32 -9.24 -0.93
CA ARG A 22 -11.62 -8.81 -2.20
C ARG A 22 -10.84 -7.49 -2.23
N SER A 23 -9.57 -7.59 -1.83
CA SER A 23 -8.55 -6.53 -1.95
C SER A 23 -7.26 -7.00 -2.66
N PRO A 24 -6.30 -6.10 -2.98
CA PRO A 24 -4.99 -6.47 -3.50
C PRO A 24 -4.30 -7.53 -2.63
N ARG A 25 -3.77 -8.57 -3.29
CA ARG A 25 -3.33 -9.85 -2.69
C ARG A 25 -2.21 -9.75 -1.64
N ARG A 26 -1.64 -8.56 -1.42
CA ARG A 26 -0.42 -8.28 -0.63
C ARG A 26 -0.52 -6.96 0.13
N THR A 27 -1.70 -6.51 0.51
CA THR A 27 -1.85 -5.26 1.28
C THR A 27 -2.97 -5.44 2.28
N PHE A 28 -2.81 -4.86 3.48
CA PHE A 28 -3.96 -4.61 4.33
C PHE A 28 -4.92 -3.67 3.62
N VAL A 29 -6.19 -3.74 3.98
CA VAL A 29 -7.20 -2.81 3.50
C VAL A 29 -7.85 -2.13 4.66
N ALA A 30 -8.33 -0.91 4.45
CA ALA A 30 -9.27 -0.34 5.38
C ALA A 30 -10.57 -1.13 5.21
N ASP A 31 -10.82 -2.15 6.02
CA ASP A 31 -12.16 -2.75 6.12
C ASP A 31 -12.98 -2.04 7.22
N THR A 32 -12.39 -1.03 7.87
CA THR A 32 -13.02 -0.16 8.88
C THR A 32 -12.39 1.24 8.82
N GLY A 33 -13.19 2.27 9.09
CA GLY A 33 -12.84 3.66 8.78
C GLY A 33 -12.00 4.42 9.83
N LEU A 34 -12.26 5.72 9.88
CA LEU A 34 -11.74 6.63 10.91
C LEU A 34 -12.82 6.87 11.95
N TRP A 35 -12.58 6.45 13.18
CA TRP A 35 -13.57 6.49 14.26
C TRP A 35 -13.17 7.53 15.32
N PRO A 36 -14.07 8.48 15.66
CA PRO A 36 -13.79 9.48 16.68
C PRO A 36 -14.12 8.92 18.07
N ASP A 37 -13.15 8.26 18.69
CA ASP A 37 -13.26 7.82 20.08
C ASP A 37 -13.10 9.00 21.04
N HIS A 38 -13.78 8.94 22.18
CA HIS A 38 -13.60 9.85 23.29
C HIS A 38 -12.27 9.56 24.00
N CYS A 39 -11.75 10.55 24.76
CA CYS A 39 -10.49 10.39 25.48
C CYS A 39 -10.52 9.33 26.58
N ASP A 40 -11.72 8.89 27.00
CA ASP A 40 -11.95 7.80 27.95
C ASP A 40 -12.14 6.43 27.26
N ALA A 41 -11.85 6.34 25.95
CA ALA A 41 -12.02 5.16 25.10
C ALA A 41 -13.47 4.72 24.86
N THR A 42 -14.47 5.48 25.32
CA THR A 42 -15.86 5.32 24.85
C THR A 42 -16.03 5.93 23.44
N PHE A 43 -17.12 5.63 22.74
CA PHE A 43 -17.36 6.18 21.40
C PHE A 43 -18.83 6.53 21.15
N GLY A 44 -19.05 7.57 20.34
CA GLY A 44 -20.36 7.93 19.81
C GLY A 44 -20.65 7.22 18.48
N GLN A 45 -21.92 6.91 18.24
CA GLN A 45 -22.39 6.36 16.96
C GLN A 45 -23.65 7.06 16.49
N ASN A 46 -23.81 7.17 15.16
CA ASN A 46 -25.01 7.70 14.52
C ASN A 46 -25.41 9.09 15.04
N CYS A 47 -24.43 9.97 15.24
CA CYS A 47 -24.60 11.22 15.99
C CYS A 47 -25.47 12.28 15.28
N ASP A 48 -25.73 12.13 13.98
CA ASP A 48 -26.56 13.08 13.22
C ASP A 48 -27.20 12.41 11.99
N SER A 49 -28.47 12.03 12.12
CA SER A 49 -29.21 11.39 11.02
C SER A 49 -29.50 12.33 9.85
N SER A 50 -29.52 13.66 10.08
CA SER A 50 -29.81 14.66 9.05
C SER A 50 -28.71 14.78 7.98
N ARG A 51 -27.50 14.32 8.32
CA ARG A 51 -26.33 14.29 7.44
C ARG A 51 -26.05 12.89 6.89
N THR A 52 -27.01 11.97 6.95
CA THR A 52 -26.82 10.65 6.34
C THR A 52 -26.97 10.74 4.82
N TYR A 53 -26.11 10.01 4.11
CA TYR A 53 -26.07 10.02 2.65
C TYR A 53 -26.11 8.59 2.11
N THR A 54 -26.80 8.43 0.98
CA THR A 54 -26.71 7.26 0.10
C THR A 54 -26.05 7.72 -1.20
N GLY A 55 -25.33 6.84 -1.90
CA GLY A 55 -24.66 7.22 -3.15
C GLY A 55 -23.37 8.02 -2.93
N ILE A 56 -22.58 7.66 -1.93
CA ILE A 56 -21.22 8.14 -1.64
C ILE A 56 -20.34 8.17 -2.89
N SER A 57 -20.42 7.17 -3.78
CA SER A 57 -19.69 7.19 -5.05
C SER A 57 -20.00 8.41 -5.92
N GLY A 58 -21.30 8.72 -6.05
CA GLY A 58 -21.76 9.90 -6.78
C GLY A 58 -21.32 11.17 -6.07
N LEU A 59 -21.55 11.24 -4.76
CA LEU A 59 -21.15 12.37 -3.94
C LEU A 59 -19.65 12.70 -4.08
N LEU A 60 -18.76 11.70 -4.02
CA LEU A 60 -17.32 11.91 -4.21
C LEU A 60 -17.00 12.38 -5.63
N SER A 61 -17.63 11.78 -6.65
CA SER A 61 -17.36 12.13 -8.05
C SER A 61 -17.82 13.55 -8.38
N ASP A 62 -19.04 13.92 -7.96
CA ASP A 62 -19.67 15.22 -8.21
C ASP A 62 -18.92 16.37 -7.50
N ASN A 63 -18.17 16.04 -6.45
CA ASN A 63 -17.35 16.97 -5.67
C ASN A 63 -15.86 16.92 -6.03
N GLY A 64 -15.50 16.35 -7.19
CA GLY A 64 -14.12 16.35 -7.68
C GLY A 64 -13.15 15.42 -6.93
N ALA A 65 -13.67 14.49 -6.12
CA ALA A 65 -12.88 13.51 -5.36
C ALA A 65 -12.80 12.14 -6.06
N SER A 66 -12.71 12.12 -7.40
CA SER A 66 -12.65 10.89 -8.20
C SER A 66 -11.45 10.01 -7.88
N ASP A 67 -10.29 10.60 -7.56
CA ASP A 67 -9.08 9.86 -7.15
C ASP A 67 -9.27 9.14 -5.82
N THR A 68 -9.95 9.78 -4.87
CA THR A 68 -10.35 9.18 -3.59
C THR A 68 -11.27 8.00 -3.82
N LEU A 69 -12.29 8.16 -4.67
CA LEU A 69 -13.21 7.08 -5.03
C LEU A 69 -12.48 5.91 -5.70
N ALA A 70 -11.57 6.18 -6.63
CA ALA A 70 -10.78 5.15 -7.31
C ALA A 70 -9.90 4.37 -6.32
N PHE A 71 -9.31 5.07 -5.35
CA PHE A 71 -8.56 4.44 -4.26
C PHE A 71 -9.48 3.57 -3.39
N MET A 72 -10.63 4.09 -2.95
CA MET A 72 -11.59 3.37 -2.11
C MET A 72 -12.08 2.10 -2.80
N LYS A 73 -12.43 2.15 -4.09
CA LYS A 73 -12.81 0.98 -4.90
C LYS A 73 -11.77 -0.14 -4.92
N THR A 74 -10.51 0.18 -4.60
CA THR A 74 -9.40 -0.78 -4.58
C THR A 74 -9.01 -1.22 -3.17
N TYR A 75 -9.00 -0.29 -2.21
CA TYR A 75 -8.36 -0.48 -0.89
C TYR A 75 -9.30 -0.28 0.31
N TRP A 76 -10.50 0.24 0.09
CA TRP A 76 -11.52 0.42 1.13
C TRP A 76 -12.81 -0.21 0.62
N VAL A 77 -12.84 -1.53 0.61
CA VAL A 77 -13.83 -2.32 -0.11
C VAL A 77 -14.71 -3.04 0.88
N ASP A 78 -16.00 -3.08 0.60
CA ASP A 78 -16.86 -4.03 1.27
C ASP A 78 -16.53 -5.42 0.78
N ILE A 79 -16.62 -6.27 1.76
CA ILE A 79 -16.18 -7.63 1.78
C ILE A 79 -17.24 -8.48 1.00
N ASN A 80 -18.53 -8.10 1.04
CA ASN A 80 -19.58 -8.70 0.20
C ASN A 80 -19.73 -8.01 -1.16
N GLY A 81 -18.82 -7.11 -1.51
CA GLY A 81 -18.87 -6.30 -2.73
C GLY A 81 -19.90 -5.15 -2.67
N GLN A 82 -20.53 -4.92 -1.52
CA GLN A 82 -21.53 -3.88 -1.27
C GLN A 82 -20.89 -2.56 -0.83
N ASN A 83 -19.85 -2.13 -1.56
CA ASN A 83 -19.00 -1.00 -1.19
C ASN A 83 -19.80 0.28 -0.87
N GLU A 84 -20.86 0.54 -1.64
CA GLU A 84 -21.69 1.73 -1.49
C GLU A 84 -22.45 1.74 -0.16
N GLN A 85 -23.01 0.61 0.25
CA GLN A 85 -23.71 0.48 1.54
C GLN A 85 -22.73 0.57 2.70
N PHE A 86 -21.55 -0.02 2.55
CA PHE A 86 -20.50 0.03 3.54
C PHE A 86 -19.94 1.45 3.73
N TRP A 87 -19.64 2.18 2.67
CA TRP A 87 -19.20 3.58 2.81
C TRP A 87 -20.29 4.46 3.43
N ALA A 88 -21.55 4.25 3.05
CA ALA A 88 -22.67 4.94 3.67
C ALA A 88 -22.76 4.63 5.18
N HIS A 89 -22.53 3.38 5.59
CA HIS A 89 -22.47 2.96 6.99
C HIS A 89 -21.32 3.67 7.73
N GLU A 90 -20.09 3.61 7.22
CA GLU A 90 -18.93 4.24 7.84
C GLU A 90 -19.15 5.75 8.06
N TRP A 91 -19.74 6.44 7.09
CA TRP A 91 -20.09 7.84 7.24
C TRP A 91 -21.21 8.05 8.26
N ALA A 92 -22.34 7.36 8.13
CA ALA A 92 -23.50 7.54 8.98
C ALA A 92 -23.20 7.25 10.45
N THR A 93 -22.49 6.14 10.70
CA THR A 93 -22.20 5.66 12.05
C THR A 93 -21.03 6.39 12.70
N HIS A 94 -19.94 6.67 11.96
CA HIS A 94 -18.73 7.25 12.54
C HIS A 94 -18.45 8.69 12.07
N GLY A 95 -18.54 8.95 10.77
CA GLY A 95 -18.25 10.27 10.20
C GLY A 95 -19.16 11.39 10.75
N THR A 96 -20.45 11.10 10.97
CA THR A 96 -21.38 12.07 11.56
C THR A 96 -21.02 12.49 12.98
N CYS A 97 -20.24 11.69 13.70
CA CYS A 97 -19.79 11.99 15.07
C CYS A 97 -18.58 12.93 15.12
N MET A 98 -17.95 13.25 13.98
CA MET A 98 -16.81 14.17 13.95
C MET A 98 -17.27 15.63 14.09
N SER A 99 -16.98 16.23 15.24
CA SER A 99 -17.36 17.61 15.57
C SER A 99 -16.75 18.65 14.61
N THR A 100 -15.55 18.39 14.08
CA THR A 100 -14.86 19.24 13.10
C THR A 100 -15.49 19.20 11.71
N LEU A 101 -16.35 18.20 11.43
CA LEU A 101 -17.05 18.01 10.17
C LEU A 101 -18.52 18.41 10.23
N LYS A 102 -18.93 19.16 11.27
CA LYS A 102 -20.24 19.82 11.27
C LYS A 102 -20.28 20.85 10.14
N THR A 103 -21.42 20.97 9.47
CA THR A 103 -21.59 21.90 8.34
C THR A 103 -21.32 23.36 8.69
N THR A 104 -21.56 23.75 9.94
CA THR A 104 -21.24 25.09 10.48
C THR A 104 -19.73 25.37 10.55
N CYS A 105 -18.89 24.33 10.52
CA CYS A 105 -17.43 24.44 10.53
C CYS A 105 -16.86 24.48 9.10
N LEU A 106 -17.68 24.26 8.07
CA LEU A 106 -17.26 24.32 6.68
C LEU A 106 -17.28 25.77 6.16
N PRO A 107 -16.48 26.10 5.13
CA PRO A 107 -16.55 27.38 4.45
C PRO A 107 -17.98 27.71 3.97
N SER A 108 -18.36 28.98 4.08
CA SER A 108 -19.66 29.44 3.56
C SER A 108 -19.79 29.13 2.06
N GLY A 109 -20.96 28.64 1.65
CA GLY A 109 -21.22 28.20 0.27
C GLY A 109 -20.76 26.77 -0.03
N SER A 110 -20.27 26.01 0.96
CA SER A 110 -19.99 24.58 0.79
C SER A 110 -21.24 23.84 0.32
N VAL A 111 -21.07 23.01 -0.71
CA VAL A 111 -22.14 22.19 -1.25
C VAL A 111 -22.53 21.07 -0.28
N LYS A 112 -23.76 20.57 -0.42
CA LYS A 112 -24.27 19.49 0.43
C LYS A 112 -23.37 18.25 0.32
N GLY A 113 -22.96 17.72 1.47
CA GLY A 113 -22.12 16.52 1.58
C GLY A 113 -20.61 16.78 1.44
N ALA A 114 -20.18 18.05 1.37
CA ALA A 114 -18.76 18.41 1.38
C ALA A 114 -18.03 17.87 2.64
N GLU A 115 -18.70 17.79 3.78
CA GLU A 115 -18.17 17.21 5.01
C GLU A 115 -17.90 15.70 4.89
N ALA A 116 -18.76 14.97 4.17
CA ALA A 116 -18.58 13.54 3.93
C ALA A 116 -17.41 13.32 2.96
N VAL A 117 -17.32 14.14 1.91
CA VAL A 117 -16.17 14.11 0.97
C VAL A 117 -14.86 14.35 1.73
N ALA A 118 -14.82 15.35 2.61
CA ALA A 118 -13.66 15.65 3.45
C ALA A 118 -13.29 14.47 4.38
N PHE A 119 -14.28 13.79 4.95
CA PHE A 119 -14.07 12.56 5.73
C PHE A 119 -13.36 11.48 4.91
N PHE A 120 -13.91 11.09 3.77
CA PHE A 120 -13.32 10.03 2.93
C PHE A 120 -11.92 10.39 2.42
N GLN A 121 -11.71 11.64 1.99
CA GLN A 121 -10.38 12.13 1.61
C GLN A 121 -9.39 12.04 2.76
N THR A 122 -9.81 12.39 3.98
CA THR A 122 -8.99 12.31 5.17
C THR A 122 -8.62 10.86 5.49
N VAL A 123 -9.58 9.94 5.48
CA VAL A 123 -9.28 8.52 5.70
C VAL A 123 -8.33 7.99 4.62
N VAL A 124 -8.57 8.26 3.34
CA VAL A 124 -7.64 7.81 2.28
C VAL A 124 -6.23 8.39 2.47
N LYS A 125 -6.13 9.67 2.85
CA LYS A 125 -4.84 10.32 3.12
C LYS A 125 -4.10 9.65 4.28
N LEU A 126 -4.80 9.41 5.40
CA LEU A 126 -4.24 8.76 6.59
C LEU A 126 -3.79 7.34 6.28
N PHE A 127 -4.60 6.56 5.57
CA PHE A 127 -4.31 5.17 5.25
C PHE A 127 -3.03 5.05 4.41
N LYS A 128 -2.85 5.96 3.44
CA LYS A 128 -1.61 6.01 2.64
C LYS A 128 -0.35 6.27 3.46
N THR A 129 -0.45 6.84 4.66
CA THR A 129 0.70 7.04 5.56
C THR A 129 1.03 5.82 6.42
N LEU A 130 0.16 4.81 6.44
CA LEU A 130 0.30 3.60 7.23
C LEU A 130 0.42 2.34 6.35
N PRO A 131 1.51 2.16 5.59
CA PRO A 131 1.70 0.97 4.75
C PRO A 131 2.11 -0.24 5.61
N THR A 132 1.22 -0.69 6.50
CA THR A 132 1.44 -1.73 7.52
C THR A 132 1.94 -3.05 6.93
N TYR A 133 1.43 -3.45 5.76
CA TYR A 133 1.98 -4.60 5.03
C TYR A 133 3.45 -4.42 4.68
N THR A 134 3.80 -3.26 4.11
CA THR A 134 5.17 -2.96 3.68
C THR A 134 6.11 -2.94 4.87
N TRP A 135 5.67 -2.39 6.00
CA TRP A 135 6.42 -2.41 7.25
C TRP A 135 6.72 -3.83 7.74
N LEU A 136 5.69 -4.68 7.80
CA LEU A 136 5.87 -6.10 8.17
C LEU A 136 6.75 -6.85 7.17
N ALA A 137 6.54 -6.63 5.87
CA ALA A 137 7.31 -7.25 4.81
C ALA A 137 8.81 -6.89 4.88
N ASN A 138 9.12 -5.61 5.14
CA ASN A 138 10.49 -5.13 5.31
C ASN A 138 11.20 -5.76 6.53
N ALA A 139 10.42 -6.16 7.55
CA ALA A 139 10.92 -6.92 8.70
C ALA A 139 10.98 -8.44 8.47
N GLY A 140 10.73 -8.92 7.24
CA GLY A 140 10.70 -10.35 6.92
C GLY A 140 9.44 -11.09 7.40
N ILE A 141 8.42 -10.35 7.82
CA ILE A 141 7.11 -10.86 8.25
C ILE A 141 6.17 -10.83 7.05
N LEU A 142 6.27 -11.86 6.21
CA LEU A 142 5.39 -12.06 5.07
C LEU A 142 4.26 -13.03 5.40
N PRO A 143 3.10 -12.90 4.72
CA PRO A 143 2.04 -13.87 4.85
C PRO A 143 2.50 -15.29 4.47
N THR A 144 2.17 -16.28 5.29
CA THR A 144 2.59 -17.68 5.14
C THR A 144 1.60 -18.64 5.81
N ASN A 145 1.48 -19.85 5.24
CA ASN A 145 0.68 -20.93 5.82
C ASN A 145 1.50 -21.84 6.75
N SER A 146 2.83 -21.75 6.75
CA SER A 146 3.73 -22.70 7.41
C SER A 146 4.40 -22.17 8.68
N ARG A 147 4.32 -20.87 8.95
CA ARG A 147 4.93 -20.22 10.12
C ARG A 147 3.90 -19.38 10.86
N THR A 148 4.07 -19.30 12.16
CA THR A 148 3.34 -18.38 13.04
C THR A 148 4.29 -17.34 13.61
N PHE A 149 3.72 -16.25 14.12
CA PHE A 149 4.45 -15.11 14.65
C PHE A 149 4.10 -14.89 16.13
N THR A 150 4.97 -14.19 16.85
CA THR A 150 4.65 -13.65 18.18
C THR A 150 4.08 -12.25 18.06
N LEU A 151 3.27 -11.86 19.05
CA LEU A 151 2.73 -10.50 19.11
C LEU A 151 3.87 -9.47 19.12
N SER A 152 4.92 -9.74 19.92
CA SER A 152 6.10 -8.89 20.02
C SER A 152 6.86 -8.74 18.69
N GLN A 153 6.96 -9.79 17.87
CA GLN A 153 7.58 -9.68 16.55
C GLN A 153 6.80 -8.72 15.64
N LEU A 154 5.47 -8.84 15.62
CA LEU A 154 4.61 -7.99 14.79
C LEU A 154 4.62 -6.54 15.28
N THR A 155 4.40 -6.32 16.57
CA THR A 155 4.34 -4.96 17.14
C THR A 155 5.69 -4.26 17.12
N SER A 156 6.81 -4.96 17.31
CA SER A 156 8.14 -4.36 17.21
C SER A 156 8.48 -3.93 15.78
N ALA A 157 8.10 -4.73 14.78
CA ALA A 157 8.29 -4.37 13.37
C ALA A 157 7.49 -3.11 13.01
N LEU A 158 6.22 -3.05 13.43
CA LEU A 158 5.35 -1.90 13.21
C LEU A 158 5.86 -0.66 13.96
N LYS A 159 6.28 -0.80 15.23
CA LYS A 159 6.84 0.26 16.05
C LYS A 159 8.12 0.85 15.48
N SER A 160 9.03 -0.01 15.01
CA SER A 160 10.27 0.44 14.40
C SER A 160 10.01 1.20 13.09
N ALA A 161 9.05 0.74 12.28
CA ALA A 161 8.77 1.33 10.98
C ALA A 161 7.95 2.63 11.07
N SER A 162 7.08 2.76 12.08
CA SER A 162 6.24 3.94 12.32
C SER A 162 6.98 5.09 13.02
N GLY A 163 8.22 4.87 13.47
CA GLY A 163 9.00 5.86 14.22
C GLY A 163 8.70 5.88 15.73
N GLY A 164 8.09 4.82 16.27
CA GLY A 164 7.92 4.63 17.72
C GLY A 164 6.50 4.28 18.19
N PHE A 165 5.53 4.18 17.29
CA PHE A 165 4.13 3.89 17.62
C PHE A 165 3.79 2.39 17.58
N THR A 166 3.13 1.91 18.63
CA THR A 166 2.69 0.53 18.83
C THR A 166 1.19 0.39 18.56
N PRO A 167 0.77 -0.25 17.46
CA PRO A 167 -0.64 -0.50 17.18
C PRO A 167 -1.21 -1.66 17.99
N ALA A 168 -2.54 -1.67 18.14
CA ALA A 168 -3.29 -2.81 18.67
C ALA A 168 -3.49 -3.85 17.56
N LEU A 169 -3.33 -5.13 17.88
CA LEU A 169 -3.49 -6.22 16.92
C LEU A 169 -4.60 -7.15 17.39
N ASP A 170 -5.59 -7.33 16.52
CA ASP A 170 -6.74 -8.18 16.77
C ASP A 170 -6.68 -9.45 15.93
N CYS A 171 -7.02 -10.57 16.56
CA CYS A 171 -6.95 -11.88 15.93
C CYS A 171 -8.31 -12.57 15.95
N ARG A 172 -8.66 -13.21 14.84
CA ARG A 172 -9.82 -14.11 14.74
C ARG A 172 -9.33 -15.54 14.70
N SER A 173 -9.69 -16.35 15.69
CA SER A 173 -9.26 -17.76 15.79
C SER A 173 -7.73 -17.95 15.67
N GLY A 174 -6.97 -17.05 16.30
CA GLY A 174 -5.50 -17.04 16.27
C GLY A 174 -4.88 -16.55 14.95
N THR A 175 -5.67 -15.99 14.04
CA THR A 175 -5.21 -15.40 12.78
C THR A 175 -5.26 -13.88 12.86
N LEU A 176 -4.16 -13.21 12.51
CA LEU A 176 -4.09 -11.75 12.44
C LEU A 176 -5.20 -11.26 11.51
N ASN A 177 -6.05 -10.40 12.06
CA ASN A 177 -7.29 -9.99 11.44
C ASN A 177 -7.32 -8.48 11.26
N GLN A 178 -6.90 -7.73 12.28
CA GLN A 178 -6.95 -6.27 12.26
C GLN A 178 -5.73 -5.64 12.95
N ILE A 179 -5.32 -4.48 12.45
CA ILE A 179 -4.31 -3.59 13.03
C ILE A 179 -4.97 -2.23 13.26
N SER A 180 -4.98 -1.79 14.51
CA SER A 180 -5.63 -0.54 14.93
C SER A 180 -4.57 0.52 15.22
N CYS A 181 -4.64 1.64 14.50
CA CYS A 181 -3.74 2.78 14.66
C CYS A 181 -4.46 3.99 15.25
N LEU A 182 -4.03 4.45 16.44
CA LEU A 182 -4.56 5.62 17.10
C LEU A 182 -3.91 6.90 16.55
N HIS A 183 -4.77 7.84 16.19
CA HIS A 183 -4.37 9.18 15.78
C HIS A 183 -4.97 10.21 16.74
N LEU A 184 -4.12 11.06 17.29
CA LEU A 184 -4.52 12.21 18.06
C LEU A 184 -4.59 13.43 17.14
N PHE A 185 -5.77 14.01 17.03
CA PHE A 185 -6.01 15.25 16.28
C PHE A 185 -6.18 16.39 17.26
N ALA A 186 -5.21 17.28 17.30
CA ALA A 186 -5.39 18.63 17.84
C ALA A 186 -5.50 19.63 16.68
N VAL A 187 -6.03 20.82 16.96
CA VAL A 187 -6.43 21.84 15.96
C VAL A 187 -5.38 22.09 14.86
N PHE A 188 -4.09 21.91 15.14
CA PHE A 188 -3.00 22.10 14.18
C PHE A 188 -2.02 20.93 14.07
N THR A 189 -2.25 19.83 14.80
CA THR A 189 -1.30 18.72 14.85
C THR A 189 -2.02 17.40 14.81
N GLN A 190 -1.57 16.54 13.91
CA GLN A 190 -1.93 15.14 13.86
C GLN A 190 -0.73 14.33 14.32
N LEU A 191 -0.92 13.45 15.30
CA LEU A 191 0.13 12.59 15.84
C LEU A 191 -0.35 11.13 15.88
N LEU A 192 0.52 10.19 15.50
CA LEU A 192 0.33 8.76 15.82
C LEU A 192 0.79 8.53 17.27
N ALA A 193 -0.03 7.87 18.07
CA ALA A 193 0.24 7.63 19.50
C ALA A 193 -0.12 6.20 19.88
N ASP A 194 0.60 5.60 20.83
CA ASP A 194 0.41 4.19 21.26
C ASP A 194 -1.07 3.90 21.57
N THR A 195 -1.58 2.75 21.13
CA THR A 195 -2.96 2.35 21.47
C THR A 195 -3.02 1.97 22.94
N PRO A 196 -4.05 2.40 23.69
CA PRO A 196 -4.18 2.11 25.11
C PRO A 196 -4.39 0.61 25.39
N GLU A 197 -4.97 -0.12 24.43
CA GLU A 197 -5.14 -1.57 24.49
C GLU A 197 -4.27 -2.27 23.43
N SER A 198 -3.80 -3.48 23.74
CA SER A 198 -2.94 -4.28 22.86
C SER A 198 -3.70 -5.06 21.77
N GLY A 199 -5.02 -5.14 21.86
CA GLY A 199 -5.88 -5.97 21.01
C GLY A 199 -5.98 -7.43 21.48
N SER A 200 -6.72 -8.23 20.72
CA SER A 200 -7.11 -9.61 21.04
C SER A 200 -6.11 -10.71 20.62
N CYS A 201 -5.02 -10.39 19.93
CA CYS A 201 -4.05 -11.39 19.50
C CYS A 201 -3.30 -12.06 20.68
N PRO A 202 -3.09 -13.40 20.63
CA PRO A 202 -2.30 -14.10 21.64
C PRO A 202 -0.82 -13.71 21.58
N SER A 203 -0.08 -13.94 22.67
CA SER A 203 1.36 -13.61 22.73
C SER A 203 2.22 -14.36 21.69
N SER A 204 1.79 -15.54 21.26
CA SER A 204 2.46 -16.37 20.25
C SER A 204 1.47 -17.22 19.44
N GLY A 205 1.95 -17.83 18.36
CA GLY A 205 1.12 -18.69 17.52
C GLY A 205 0.21 -17.94 16.55
N ILE A 206 0.43 -16.64 16.34
CA ILE A 206 -0.38 -15.81 15.46
C ILE A 206 -0.16 -16.25 14.01
N LYS A 207 -1.24 -16.62 13.32
CA LYS A 207 -1.23 -16.95 11.90
C LYS A 207 -1.35 -15.67 11.09
N TYR A 208 -0.55 -15.56 10.03
CA TYR A 208 -0.69 -14.48 9.05
C TYR A 208 -0.70 -15.11 7.65
N PRO A 209 -1.82 -15.70 7.21
CA PRO A 209 -1.87 -16.50 5.98
C PRO A 209 -1.97 -15.61 4.73
N PRO A 210 -1.55 -16.05 3.54
CA PRO A 210 -1.82 -15.33 2.30
C PRO A 210 -3.32 -15.16 2.04
N LYS A 211 -3.73 -14.04 1.42
CA LYS A 211 -5.11 -13.83 0.96
C LYS A 211 -5.49 -14.90 -0.09
N SER A 212 -6.73 -15.39 -0.03
CA SER A 212 -7.27 -16.43 -0.94
C SER A 212 -7.13 -16.02 -2.41
N GLY A 213 -6.74 -16.97 -3.28
CA GLY A 213 -6.40 -16.71 -4.68
C GLY A 213 -4.89 -16.62 -4.98
N THR A 214 -4.06 -16.93 -3.98
CA THR A 214 -2.64 -17.24 -4.15
C THR A 214 -2.49 -18.77 -4.08
N PRO A 215 -2.03 -19.46 -5.14
CA PRO A 215 -1.72 -20.88 -5.02
C PRO A 215 -0.68 -21.08 -3.91
N ALA A 216 -1.02 -21.93 -2.94
CA ALA A 216 -0.05 -22.43 -1.99
C ALA A 216 0.97 -23.25 -2.79
N THR A 217 2.24 -22.82 -2.82
CA THR A 217 3.30 -23.64 -3.38
C THR A 217 3.58 -24.78 -2.41
N THR A 218 2.85 -25.88 -2.60
CA THR A 218 3.15 -27.15 -1.95
C THR A 218 4.39 -27.72 -2.62
N THR A 219 5.48 -27.79 -1.87
CA THR A 219 6.74 -28.39 -2.33
C THR A 219 6.56 -29.91 -2.36
N THR A 220 6.24 -30.47 -3.52
CA THR A 220 6.44 -31.90 -3.80
C THR A 220 7.65 -32.07 -4.69
N THR A 221 8.66 -32.69 -4.12
CA THR A 221 9.88 -33.18 -4.72
C THR A 221 9.56 -34.17 -5.84
N SER A 222 9.96 -33.88 -7.09
CA SER A 222 10.36 -34.84 -8.11
C SER A 222 11.03 -34.09 -9.26
N GLY A 223 12.21 -34.60 -9.68
CA GLY A 223 13.18 -33.89 -10.51
C GLY A 223 12.76 -33.64 -11.95
N GLY A 224 13.36 -32.59 -12.53
CA GLY A 224 13.24 -32.22 -13.94
C GLY A 224 13.55 -30.75 -14.12
N GLY A 225 14.82 -30.42 -14.40
CA GLY A 225 15.30 -29.06 -14.50
C GLY A 225 14.68 -28.26 -15.65
N THR A 226 14.15 -27.08 -15.32
CA THR A 226 14.20 -25.85 -16.14
C THR A 226 13.80 -24.70 -15.22
N THR A 227 14.79 -23.88 -14.90
CA THR A 227 14.78 -22.86 -13.84
C THR A 227 13.95 -21.64 -14.22
N SER A 228 12.83 -21.42 -13.52
CA SER A 228 12.16 -20.12 -13.42
C SER A 228 11.84 -19.84 -11.96
N GLY A 229 12.91 -19.64 -11.18
CA GLY A 229 12.84 -19.11 -9.82
C GLY A 229 13.09 -17.60 -9.89
N VAL A 230 12.26 -16.82 -9.19
CA VAL A 230 12.58 -15.41 -8.91
C VAL A 230 13.95 -15.40 -8.20
N PRO A 231 14.98 -14.73 -8.75
CA PRO A 231 16.28 -14.68 -8.11
C PRO A 231 16.15 -14.00 -6.74
N SER A 232 16.46 -14.73 -5.66
CA SER A 232 16.71 -14.15 -4.34
C SER A 232 18.03 -13.37 -4.29
N SER A 233 18.85 -13.52 -5.33
CA SER A 233 20.09 -12.78 -5.56
C SER A 233 19.92 -11.75 -6.67
N LEU A 234 20.63 -10.63 -6.55
CA LEU A 234 20.69 -9.63 -7.60
C LEU A 234 21.36 -10.26 -8.85
N PRO A 235 20.71 -10.27 -10.03
CA PRO A 235 21.34 -10.78 -11.23
C PRO A 235 22.47 -9.85 -11.67
N SER A 236 23.57 -10.40 -12.18
CA SER A 236 24.69 -9.58 -12.68
C SER A 236 24.35 -8.82 -13.96
N LYS A 237 23.38 -9.32 -14.74
CA LYS A 237 22.82 -8.67 -15.93
C LYS A 237 21.30 -8.73 -15.94
N ALA A 238 20.67 -7.62 -16.32
CA ALA A 238 19.21 -7.53 -16.38
C ALA A 238 18.71 -6.52 -17.40
N THR A 239 17.49 -6.71 -17.88
CA THR A 239 16.68 -5.61 -18.42
C THR A 239 15.85 -4.99 -17.29
N ILE A 240 15.59 -3.69 -17.40
CA ILE A 240 14.76 -2.97 -16.42
C ILE A 240 13.44 -2.60 -17.10
N ARG A 241 12.34 -3.24 -16.69
CA ARG A 241 11.01 -3.10 -17.31
C ARG A 241 10.12 -2.18 -16.50
N ALA A 242 9.44 -1.25 -17.14
CA ALA A 242 8.49 -0.38 -16.44
C ALA A 242 7.14 -1.09 -16.27
N ILE A 243 6.60 -1.07 -15.05
CA ILE A 243 5.30 -1.65 -14.72
C ILE A 243 4.37 -0.51 -14.28
N ARG A 244 3.31 -0.31 -15.06
CA ARG A 244 2.23 0.66 -14.77
C ARG A 244 0.91 -0.08 -14.73
N SER A 245 0.11 0.17 -13.69
CA SER A 245 -1.20 -0.47 -13.50
C SER A 245 -1.14 -2.01 -13.62
N GLY A 246 -0.04 -2.61 -13.13
CA GLY A 246 0.18 -4.06 -13.16
C GLY A 246 0.64 -4.66 -14.50
N SER A 247 0.77 -3.85 -15.56
CA SER A 247 1.22 -4.30 -16.87
C SER A 247 2.60 -3.75 -17.21
N THR A 248 3.41 -4.54 -17.92
CA THR A 248 4.69 -4.05 -18.45
C THR A 248 4.42 -3.11 -19.61
N VAL A 249 4.98 -1.90 -19.55
CA VAL A 249 4.83 -0.87 -20.58
C VAL A 249 6.23 -0.39 -20.96
N GLY A 250 7.00 -1.19 -21.70
CA GLY A 250 8.37 -0.86 -22.08
C GLY A 250 9.40 -0.99 -20.96
N GLY A 251 10.50 -0.23 -21.03
CA GLY A 251 11.61 -0.31 -20.08
C GLY A 251 12.75 0.65 -20.38
N LEU A 252 13.85 0.49 -19.64
CA LEU A 252 14.99 1.39 -19.74
C LEU A 252 15.84 1.14 -20.99
N LEU A 253 16.24 2.23 -21.62
CA LEU A 253 17.24 2.29 -22.69
C LEU A 253 18.63 2.54 -22.13
N THR A 254 19.64 2.54 -23.01
CA THR A 254 21.05 2.68 -22.65
C THR A 254 21.40 4.02 -22.01
N ALA A 255 20.53 5.02 -22.12
CA ALA A 255 20.68 6.32 -21.47
C ALA A 255 20.04 6.42 -20.08
N GLY A 256 19.37 5.37 -19.59
CA GLY A 256 18.55 5.44 -18.36
C GLY A 256 17.15 6.03 -18.57
N THR A 257 16.75 6.28 -19.83
CA THR A 257 15.43 6.78 -20.21
C THR A 257 14.44 5.65 -20.49
N TRP A 258 13.14 5.93 -20.44
CA TRP A 258 12.07 4.95 -20.62
C TRP A 258 11.45 5.01 -22.03
N SER A 259 11.33 3.86 -22.69
CA SER A 259 10.66 3.71 -24.00
C SER A 259 10.11 2.29 -24.21
N THR A 260 9.35 2.09 -25.30
CA THR A 260 8.90 0.78 -25.79
C THR A 260 9.85 0.13 -26.80
N GLN A 261 10.97 0.78 -27.10
CA GLN A 261 12.02 0.28 -28.00
C GLN A 261 12.83 -0.86 -27.37
N THR A 262 13.87 -1.34 -28.06
CA THR A 262 14.79 -2.38 -27.58
C THR A 262 15.44 -1.94 -26.26
N LEU A 263 15.19 -2.73 -25.21
CA LEU A 263 15.68 -2.44 -23.87
C LEU A 263 17.19 -2.63 -23.75
N ALA A 264 17.81 -1.83 -22.90
CA ALA A 264 19.21 -2.03 -22.56
C ALA A 264 19.38 -3.20 -21.60
N THR A 265 20.42 -4.00 -21.85
CA THR A 265 20.99 -4.87 -20.83
C THR A 265 21.87 -4.03 -19.91
N MET A 266 21.49 -4.00 -18.64
CA MET A 266 22.21 -3.35 -17.56
C MET A 266 23.09 -4.36 -16.85
N THR A 267 24.30 -3.95 -16.47
CA THR A 267 25.17 -4.70 -15.56
C THR A 267 24.92 -4.20 -14.14
N LEU A 268 24.63 -5.11 -13.21
CA LEU A 268 24.39 -4.81 -11.81
C LEU A 268 25.54 -5.36 -10.98
N SER A 269 26.10 -4.55 -10.08
CA SER A 269 27.22 -4.93 -9.23
C SER A 269 26.92 -4.58 -7.78
N GLY A 270 26.86 -5.60 -6.92
CA GLY A 270 26.53 -5.46 -5.49
C GLY A 270 25.54 -6.53 -5.03
N THR A 271 24.73 -6.17 -4.03
CA THR A 271 23.67 -7.00 -3.46
C THR A 271 22.32 -6.35 -3.67
N THR A 272 21.21 -7.06 -3.40
CA THR A 272 19.87 -6.46 -3.46
C THR A 272 19.68 -5.29 -2.51
N SER A 273 20.44 -5.21 -1.40
CA SER A 273 20.38 -4.07 -0.48
C SER A 273 21.17 -2.85 -0.94
N SER A 274 22.18 -3.04 -1.79
CA SER A 274 23.06 -1.97 -2.28
C SER A 274 23.81 -2.43 -3.52
N PHE A 275 23.53 -1.80 -4.66
CA PHE A 275 24.22 -2.07 -5.91
C PHE A 275 24.33 -0.85 -6.81
N THR A 276 25.27 -0.93 -7.75
CA THR A 276 25.43 0.03 -8.85
C THR A 276 24.93 -0.57 -10.15
N MET A 277 24.47 0.29 -11.06
CA MET A 277 23.99 -0.09 -12.38
C MET A 277 24.84 0.55 -13.46
N THR A 278 25.21 -0.21 -14.49
CA THR A 278 26.01 0.27 -15.63
C THR A 278 25.36 -0.17 -16.93
N SER A 279 25.26 0.75 -17.89
CA SER A 279 24.79 0.46 -19.25
C SER A 279 25.96 0.40 -20.23
N SER A 280 25.70 0.11 -21.51
CA SER A 280 26.73 0.25 -22.55
C SER A 280 27.24 1.68 -22.75
N ARG A 281 26.55 2.70 -22.22
CA ARG A 281 27.01 4.10 -22.23
C ARG A 281 27.85 4.48 -21.01
N GLY A 282 27.95 3.62 -20.00
CA GLY A 282 28.65 3.90 -18.74
C GLY A 282 27.73 3.83 -17.52
N ASN A 283 28.23 4.35 -16.40
CA ASN A 283 27.56 4.32 -15.10
C ASN A 283 26.17 4.93 -15.17
N CYS A 284 25.25 4.37 -14.40
CA CYS A 284 23.95 4.96 -14.15
C CYS A 284 23.95 5.68 -12.79
N GLY A 285 23.43 6.90 -12.79
CA GLY A 285 23.41 7.80 -11.63
C GLY A 285 22.13 8.61 -11.59
N LEU A 286 22.01 9.41 -10.53
CA LEU A 286 20.91 10.35 -10.36
C LEU A 286 21.45 11.77 -10.46
N ASN A 287 20.94 12.55 -11.40
CA ASN A 287 21.21 13.97 -11.52
C ASN A 287 19.91 14.74 -11.26
N SER A 288 19.85 15.50 -10.15
CA SER A 288 18.65 16.24 -9.75
C SER A 288 17.38 15.37 -9.72
N GLY A 289 17.51 14.13 -9.26
CA GLY A 289 16.43 13.13 -9.20
C GLY A 289 16.13 12.40 -10.52
N SER A 290 16.77 12.77 -11.64
CA SER A 290 16.64 12.07 -12.92
C SER A 290 17.65 10.92 -13.05
N LEU A 291 17.19 9.75 -13.46
CA LEU A 291 18.03 8.61 -13.80
C LEU A 291 18.72 8.85 -15.16
N THR A 292 20.05 8.82 -15.17
CA THR A 292 20.86 9.00 -16.37
C THR A 292 21.98 7.97 -16.41
N CYS A 293 22.29 7.42 -17.57
CA CYS A 293 23.45 6.55 -17.78
C CYS A 293 24.38 7.11 -18.87
N GLY A 294 25.68 7.19 -18.59
CA GLY A 294 26.64 7.80 -19.52
C GLY A 294 28.08 7.83 -19.02
N SER A 295 29.01 8.11 -19.94
CA SER A 295 30.43 8.32 -19.64
C SER A 295 30.58 9.66 -18.92
N GLY A 296 30.98 9.63 -17.66
CA GLY A 296 31.05 10.83 -16.81
C GLY A 296 29.88 10.99 -15.84
N VAL A 297 28.92 10.06 -15.83
CA VAL A 297 27.91 9.98 -14.78
C VAL A 297 28.51 9.36 -13.52
N THR A 298 28.36 10.03 -12.38
CA THR A 298 28.69 9.45 -11.07
C THR A 298 27.72 8.32 -10.75
N ALA A 299 28.25 7.13 -10.45
CA ALA A 299 27.42 5.98 -10.11
C ALA A 299 26.58 6.27 -8.86
N ALA A 300 25.26 6.04 -8.96
CA ALA A 300 24.39 6.07 -7.79
C ALA A 300 24.27 4.66 -7.19
N THR A 301 23.99 4.62 -5.89
CA THR A 301 23.64 3.39 -5.19
C THR A 301 22.14 3.18 -5.24
N PHE A 302 21.74 2.01 -5.72
CA PHE A 302 20.36 1.54 -5.77
C PHE A 302 20.18 0.36 -4.82
N SER A 303 18.92 0.05 -4.53
CA SER A 303 18.52 -1.20 -3.89
C SER A 303 17.43 -1.87 -4.71
N ALA A 304 17.08 -3.10 -4.35
CA ALA A 304 16.06 -3.89 -4.98
C ALA A 304 15.07 -4.39 -3.94
N VAL A 305 13.79 -4.23 -4.24
CA VAL A 305 12.68 -4.61 -3.35
C VAL A 305 11.85 -5.66 -4.06
N SER A 306 11.80 -6.87 -3.48
CA SER A 306 10.93 -7.93 -3.99
C SER A 306 9.47 -7.62 -3.69
N SER A 307 8.68 -7.30 -4.72
CA SER A 307 7.26 -6.96 -4.59
C SER A 307 6.45 -7.46 -5.79
N GLY A 308 5.27 -8.02 -5.53
CA GLY A 308 4.36 -8.46 -6.60
C GLY A 308 4.92 -9.56 -7.52
N GLY A 309 5.92 -10.33 -7.09
CA GLY A 309 6.62 -11.32 -7.93
C GLY A 309 7.75 -10.74 -8.78
N ASN A 310 8.00 -9.43 -8.66
CA ASN A 310 9.05 -8.72 -9.36
C ASN A 310 10.17 -8.33 -8.39
N LEU A 311 11.39 -8.21 -8.89
CA LEU A 311 12.49 -7.58 -8.17
C LEU A 311 12.54 -6.11 -8.58
N LEU A 312 11.96 -5.20 -7.79
CA LEU A 312 11.80 -3.81 -8.17
C LEU A 312 13.05 -3.00 -7.85
N LEU A 313 13.57 -2.23 -8.81
CA LEU A 313 14.58 -1.21 -8.58
C LEU A 313 14.04 -0.17 -7.58
N ALA A 314 14.87 0.24 -6.65
CA ALA A 314 14.58 1.26 -5.66
C ALA A 314 15.75 2.26 -5.55
N SER A 315 15.41 3.51 -5.28
CA SER A 315 16.35 4.59 -4.97
C SER A 315 15.96 5.23 -3.65
N GLY A 316 16.91 5.39 -2.74
CA GLY A 316 16.64 5.92 -1.40
C GLY A 316 15.56 5.14 -0.63
N GLY A 317 15.40 3.84 -0.92
CA GLY A 317 14.37 2.98 -0.32
C GLY A 317 12.98 3.07 -0.97
N SER A 318 12.78 3.93 -1.97
CA SER A 318 11.52 4.06 -2.71
C SER A 318 11.59 3.36 -4.07
N THR A 319 10.55 2.60 -4.41
CA THR A 319 10.35 2.01 -5.74
C THR A 319 9.55 2.91 -6.69
N ALA A 320 9.17 4.11 -6.24
CA ALA A 320 8.39 5.05 -7.04
C ALA A 320 9.28 5.75 -8.07
N PHE A 321 8.92 5.59 -9.33
CA PHE A 321 9.50 6.33 -10.45
C PHE A 321 8.42 7.04 -11.23
N THR A 322 8.80 8.16 -11.84
CA THR A 322 7.89 9.05 -12.56
C THR A 322 8.44 9.54 -13.89
N SER A 323 7.54 9.99 -14.77
CA SER A 323 7.87 10.67 -16.03
C SER A 323 6.75 11.64 -16.42
N GLU A 324 7.02 12.48 -17.43
CA GLU A 324 6.03 13.43 -17.97
C GLU A 324 4.94 12.77 -18.84
N GLY A 325 5.16 11.51 -19.25
CA GLY A 325 4.22 10.78 -20.11
C GLY A 325 4.53 9.28 -20.20
N VAL A 326 3.67 8.55 -20.91
CA VAL A 326 3.82 7.11 -21.16
C VAL A 326 4.34 6.91 -22.59
N PRO A 327 5.42 6.14 -22.82
CA PRO A 327 5.99 5.96 -24.14
C PRO A 327 5.09 5.12 -25.05
N SER A 328 5.10 5.47 -26.33
CA SER A 328 4.54 4.68 -27.43
C SER A 328 5.41 4.85 -28.68
N GLY A 329 5.54 3.79 -29.48
CA GLY A 329 6.39 3.80 -30.67
C GLY A 329 7.87 4.11 -30.34
N THR A 330 8.37 5.20 -30.90
CA THR A 330 9.75 5.69 -30.69
C THR A 330 9.87 6.75 -29.59
N THR A 331 8.76 7.11 -28.93
CA THR A 331 8.75 8.13 -27.87
C THR A 331 9.62 7.70 -26.68
N VAL A 332 10.41 8.64 -26.17
CA VAL A 332 11.33 8.42 -25.04
C VAL A 332 11.03 9.45 -23.96
N TYR A 333 10.96 9.00 -22.70
CA TYR A 333 10.78 9.88 -21.55
C TYR A 333 11.94 9.76 -20.57
N THR A 334 12.27 10.89 -19.95
CA THR A 334 13.16 10.94 -18.78
C THR A 334 12.49 10.26 -17.59
N VAL A 335 13.28 9.48 -16.85
CA VAL A 335 12.85 8.78 -15.64
C VAL A 335 13.30 9.60 -14.44
N TYR A 336 12.39 9.85 -13.50
CA TYR A 336 12.65 10.54 -12.23
C TYR A 336 12.33 9.63 -11.05
N THR A 337 13.02 9.80 -9.94
CA THR A 337 12.67 9.15 -8.67
C THR A 337 11.56 9.91 -7.95
N GLY A 338 10.68 9.23 -7.23
CA GLY A 338 9.57 9.83 -6.48
C GLY A 338 8.29 9.97 -7.32
N SER A 339 7.33 10.75 -6.82
CA SER A 339 5.94 10.83 -7.31
C SER A 339 5.53 12.23 -7.79
N SER A 340 6.46 13.01 -8.34
CA SER A 340 6.26 14.44 -8.62
C SER A 340 5.85 14.77 -10.05
N ARG A 341 5.72 13.79 -10.94
CA ARG A 341 5.39 14.01 -12.37
C ARG A 341 4.08 13.33 -12.77
N ALA A 342 3.65 13.59 -14.00
CA ALA A 342 2.34 13.19 -14.52
C ALA A 342 2.06 11.67 -14.50
N GLN A 343 3.09 10.82 -14.56
CA GLN A 343 2.93 9.36 -14.62
C GLN A 343 3.76 8.65 -13.57
N ASP A 344 3.11 7.84 -12.74
CA ASP A 344 3.75 6.95 -11.75
C ASP A 344 3.88 5.51 -12.27
N TYR A 345 5.01 4.87 -11.97
CA TYR A 345 5.28 3.47 -12.29
C TYR A 345 6.38 2.90 -11.39
N THR A 346 6.59 1.59 -11.50
CA THR A 346 7.72 0.90 -10.86
C THR A 346 8.63 0.32 -11.94
N LEU A 347 9.89 0.04 -11.58
CA LEU A 347 10.88 -0.52 -12.49
C LEU A 347 11.27 -1.93 -12.00
N SER A 348 10.98 -2.96 -12.79
CA SER A 348 11.31 -4.36 -12.50
C SER A 348 12.63 -4.77 -13.12
N ILE A 349 13.52 -5.30 -12.30
CA ILE A 349 14.77 -5.96 -12.68
C ILE A 349 14.43 -7.37 -13.15
N VAL A 350 14.73 -7.66 -14.42
CA VAL A 350 14.48 -8.97 -15.04
C VAL A 350 15.80 -9.51 -15.56
N SER A 351 16.28 -10.60 -14.95
CA SER A 351 17.52 -11.26 -15.32
C SER A 351 17.58 -11.55 -16.82
N THR A 352 18.76 -11.39 -17.42
CA THR A 352 19.06 -11.69 -18.83
C THR A 352 20.26 -12.60 -18.94
#